data_AF-A0A1T1GXZ7-F1
#
_entry.id   AF-A0A1T1GXZ7-F1
#
_cell.length_a   1.000
_cell.length_b   1.000
_cell.length_c   1.000
_cell.angle_alpha   90.00
_cell.angle_beta   90.00
_cell.angle_gamma   90.00
#
_symmetry.space_group_name_H-M   'P 1'
#
loop_
_entity.id
_entity.type
_entity.pdbx_description
1 polymer ?
#
loop_
_entity_poly.entity_id
_entity_poly.type
_entity_poly.pdbx_seq_one_letter_code
_entity_poly.pdbx_strand_id
1 'polypeptide(L)'
;MTQQTSAGLRFRQALEVEKPLQIIGTVNAYAAMMAKEVGYKAIYLSGAGVANYSYGLPDLGMTSLDNVLEDVRRITERVDTPLLVDIDTGWGGAFNIARTV
;
A
#
# COMPACT_ATOMS: atom_id res chain seq x y z
N MET A 1 -4.29 -27.96 -4.52
CA MET A 1 -3.94 -26.62 -5.02
C MET A 1 -4.66 -25.62 -4.14
N THR A 2 -3.94 -24.93 -3.25
CA THR A 2 -4.52 -23.87 -2.42
C THR A 2 -4.94 -22.73 -3.34
N GLN A 3 -6.24 -22.41 -3.38
CA GLN A 3 -6.72 -21.22 -4.07
C GLN A 3 -6.02 -19.99 -3.46
N GLN A 4 -5.22 -19.30 -4.28
CA GLN A 4 -4.56 -18.08 -3.86
C GLN A 4 -5.65 -17.01 -3.68
N THR A 5 -5.91 -16.62 -2.43
CA THR A 5 -6.92 -15.60 -2.11
C THR A 5 -6.42 -14.22 -2.51
N SER A 6 -7.28 -13.40 -3.14
CA SER A 6 -6.90 -12.06 -3.59
C SER A 6 -6.53 -11.14 -2.42
N ALA A 7 -5.67 -10.15 -2.65
CA ALA A 7 -5.27 -9.18 -1.61
C ALA A 7 -6.50 -8.47 -1.00
N GLY A 8 -7.47 -8.08 -1.82
CA GLY A 8 -8.72 -7.47 -1.34
C GLY A 8 -9.57 -8.38 -0.46
N LEU A 9 -9.61 -9.69 -0.74
CA LEU A 9 -10.30 -10.65 0.14
C LEU A 9 -9.58 -10.77 1.49
N ARG A 10 -8.25 -10.85 1.49
CA ARG A 10 -7.46 -10.94 2.73
C ARG A 10 -7.58 -9.69 3.60
N PHE A 11 -7.67 -8.51 3.01
CA PHE A 11 -7.95 -7.27 3.74
C PHE A 11 -9.33 -7.28 4.41
N ARG A 12 -10.38 -7.69 3.69
CA ARG A 12 -11.73 -7.83 4.26
C ARG A 12 -11.77 -8.86 5.40
N GLN A 13 -11.05 -9.97 5.26
CA GLN A 13 -10.92 -10.96 6.33
C GLN A 13 -10.20 -10.39 7.57
N ALA A 14 -9.16 -9.58 7.37
CA ALA A 14 -8.46 -8.92 8.48
C ALA A 14 -9.38 -8.00 9.29
N LEU A 15 -10.27 -7.24 8.62
CA LEU A 15 -11.28 -6.39 9.27
C LEU A 15 -12.29 -7.17 10.12
N GLU A 16 -12.60 -8.41 9.74
CA GLU A 16 -13.49 -9.26 10.54
C GLU A 16 -12.80 -9.87 11.75
N VAL A 17 -11.51 -10.18 11.63
CA VAL A 17 -10.73 -10.85 12.67
C VAL A 17 -10.24 -9.88 13.75
N GLU A 18 -9.90 -8.63 13.41
CA GLU A 18 -9.33 -7.65 14.33
C GLU A 18 -10.14 -6.35 14.36
N LYS A 19 -10.59 -5.94 15.56
CA LYS A 19 -11.50 -4.81 15.76
C LYS A 19 -11.04 -3.97 16.97
N PRO A 20 -10.47 -2.77 16.78
CA PRO A 20 -10.14 -2.13 15.49
C PRO A 20 -8.91 -2.78 14.84
N LEU A 21 -8.95 -2.96 13.51
CA LEU A 21 -7.80 -3.42 12.72
C LEU A 21 -6.70 -2.35 12.72
N GLN A 22 -5.51 -2.71 13.18
CA GLN A 22 -4.33 -1.86 13.03
C GLN A 22 -3.79 -2.00 11.60
N ILE A 23 -3.69 -0.87 10.89
CA ILE A 23 -3.12 -0.79 9.54
C ILE A 23 -1.86 0.07 9.63
N ILE A 24 -0.69 -0.56 9.63
CA ILE A 24 0.57 0.15 9.93
C ILE A 24 1.21 0.72 8.67
N GLY A 25 1.63 1.98 8.73
CA GLY A 25 2.32 2.64 7.62
C GLY A 25 3.73 2.08 7.39
N THR A 26 4.08 1.79 6.13
CA THR A 26 5.37 1.25 5.74
C THR A 26 5.94 2.04 4.57
N VAL A 27 7.13 2.65 4.77
CA VAL A 27 7.77 3.52 3.76
C VAL A 27 8.61 2.76 2.72
N ASN A 28 8.89 1.48 2.96
CA ASN A 28 9.63 0.61 2.04
C ASN A 28 9.36 -0.87 2.34
N ALA A 29 9.91 -1.76 1.51
CA ALA A 29 9.72 -3.20 1.64
C ALA A 29 10.28 -3.78 2.96
N TYR A 30 11.38 -3.23 3.48
CA TYR A 30 11.95 -3.73 4.73
C TYR A 30 11.06 -3.40 5.94
N ALA A 31 10.49 -2.19 5.99
CA ALA A 31 9.48 -1.83 6.98
C ALA A 31 8.24 -2.74 6.90
N ALA A 32 7.81 -3.09 5.69
CA ALA A 32 6.70 -4.03 5.48
C ALA A 32 7.04 -5.46 5.98
N MET A 33 8.26 -5.93 5.74
CA MET A 33 8.74 -7.21 6.29
C MET A 33 8.73 -7.22 7.81
N MET A 34 9.20 -6.15 8.46
CA MET A 34 9.14 -6.01 9.91
C MET A 34 7.69 -5.97 10.43
N ALA A 35 6.80 -5.22 9.77
CA ALA A 35 5.39 -5.17 10.15
C ALA A 35 4.73 -6.55 10.10
N LYS A 36 5.03 -7.34 9.06
CA LYS A 36 4.56 -8.72 8.94
C LYS A 36 5.12 -9.60 10.08
N GLU A 37 6.41 -9.51 10.38
CA GLU A 37 7.05 -10.32 11.43
C GLU A 37 6.49 -10.01 12.83
N VAL A 38 6.16 -8.74 13.11
CA VAL A 38 5.50 -8.32 14.35
C VAL A 38 4.07 -8.86 14.45
N GLY A 39 3.46 -9.24 13.32
CA GLY A 39 2.13 -9.84 13.27
C GLY A 39 1.00 -8.90 12.85
N TYR A 40 1.31 -7.72 12.30
CA TYR A 40 0.27 -6.84 11.74
C TYR A 40 -0.45 -7.51 10.56
N LYS A 41 -1.78 -7.40 10.54
CA LYS A 41 -2.64 -8.06 9.55
C LYS A 41 -2.87 -7.23 8.29
N ALA A 42 -2.50 -5.94 8.31
CA ALA A 42 -2.60 -5.03 7.18
C ALA A 42 -1.52 -3.95 7.26
N ILE A 43 -1.09 -3.46 6.11
CA ILE A 43 -0.08 -2.41 5.97
C ILE A 43 -0.60 -1.29 5.07
N TYR A 44 0.02 -0.11 5.14
CA TYR A 44 -0.37 1.08 4.40
C TYR A 44 0.83 1.74 3.73
N LEU A 45 0.66 2.14 2.47
CA LEU A 45 1.59 3.00 1.75
C LEU A 45 0.97 4.40 1.65
N SER A 46 1.60 5.36 2.32
CA SER A 46 1.19 6.77 2.34
C SER A 46 1.74 7.54 1.14
N GLY A 47 0.95 8.43 0.54
CA GLY A 47 1.41 9.36 -0.50
C GLY A 47 2.55 10.25 -0.01
N ALA A 48 2.39 10.85 1.18
CA ALA A 48 3.45 11.56 1.89
C ALA A 48 4.69 10.70 2.14
N GLY A 49 4.52 9.41 2.44
CA GLY A 49 5.61 8.47 2.60
C GLY A 49 6.43 8.34 1.31
N VAL A 50 5.76 8.14 0.18
CA VAL A 50 6.41 8.08 -1.14
C VAL A 50 7.10 9.41 -1.46
N ALA A 51 6.40 10.54 -1.36
CA ALA A 51 6.95 11.86 -1.67
C ALA A 51 8.18 12.18 -0.81
N ASN A 52 8.03 12.11 0.52
CA ASN A 52 9.07 12.56 1.46
C ASN A 52 10.24 11.57 1.53
N TYR A 53 9.96 10.27 1.68
CA TYR A 53 10.99 9.26 1.96
C TYR A 53 11.66 8.76 0.69
N SER A 54 10.88 8.43 -0.35
CA SER A 54 11.42 7.84 -1.57
C SER A 54 12.01 8.88 -2.53
N TYR A 55 11.47 10.11 -2.54
CA TYR A 55 11.86 11.14 -3.51
C TYR A 55 12.36 12.45 -2.90
N GLY A 56 12.28 12.65 -1.58
CA GLY A 56 12.71 13.90 -0.93
C GLY A 56 11.90 15.12 -1.34
N LEU A 57 10.63 14.92 -1.73
CA LEU A 57 9.69 15.97 -2.14
C LEU A 57 8.65 16.23 -1.06
N PRO A 58 8.11 17.45 -0.95
CA PRO A 58 6.93 17.68 -0.11
C PRO A 58 5.69 17.02 -0.73
N ASP A 59 4.73 16.66 0.13
CA ASP A 59 3.46 16.04 -0.27
C ASP A 59 2.48 17.08 -0.87
N LEU A 60 2.74 17.47 -2.12
CA LEU A 60 1.98 18.48 -2.87
C LEU A 60 1.50 17.94 -4.23
N GLY A 61 1.31 16.62 -4.35
CA GLY A 61 0.91 15.97 -5.61
C GLY A 61 1.97 16.01 -6.71
N MET A 62 3.25 16.07 -6.33
CA MET A 62 4.38 16.11 -7.27
C MET A 62 4.80 14.71 -7.76
N THR A 63 4.44 13.66 -7.02
CA THR A 63 4.69 12.26 -7.40
C THR A 63 3.72 11.79 -8.48
N SER A 64 4.19 10.93 -9.39
CA SER A 64 3.36 10.30 -10.41
C SER A 64 2.80 8.96 -9.94
N LEU A 65 1.82 8.43 -10.69
CA LEU A 65 1.34 7.05 -10.52
C LEU A 65 2.50 6.04 -10.54
N ASP A 66 3.45 6.20 -11.46
CA ASP A 66 4.58 5.28 -11.61
C ASP A 66 5.51 5.34 -10.39
N ASN A 67 5.64 6.50 -9.73
CA ASN A 67 6.41 6.63 -8.50
C ASN A 67 5.81 5.80 -7.36
N VAL A 68 4.48 5.84 -7.20
CA VAL A 68 3.76 5.04 -6.18
C VAL A 68 3.78 3.56 -6.54
N LEU A 69 3.55 3.21 -7.81
CA LEU A 69 3.54 1.82 -8.27
C LEU A 69 4.89 1.12 -8.06
N GLU A 70 6.01 1.83 -8.18
CA GLU A 70 7.33 1.26 -7.92
C GLU A 70 7.47 0.81 -6.44
N ASP A 71 7.00 1.62 -5.49
CA ASP A 71 7.05 1.24 -4.07
C ASP A 71 6.00 0.16 -3.73
N VAL A 72 4.80 0.20 -4.34
CA VAL A 72 3.81 -0.89 -4.24
C VAL A 72 4.41 -2.22 -4.70
N ARG A 73 5.07 -2.22 -5.87
CA ARG A 73 5.72 -3.41 -6.43
C ARG A 73 6.80 -3.94 -5.50
N ARG A 74 7.70 -3.08 -5.02
CA ARG A 74 8.77 -3.47 -4.07
C ARG A 74 8.22 -4.07 -2.78
N ILE A 75 7.14 -3.51 -2.22
CA ILE A 75 6.53 -3.99 -0.98
C ILE A 75 5.84 -5.35 -1.22
N THR A 76 4.97 -5.42 -2.23
CA THR A 76 4.14 -6.62 -2.49
C THR A 76 4.94 -7.81 -3.04
N GLU A 77 6.13 -7.58 -3.61
CA GLU A 77 7.10 -8.65 -3.93
C GLU A 77 7.72 -9.31 -2.70
N ARG A 78 7.73 -8.64 -1.54
CA ARG A 78 8.43 -9.11 -0.31
C ARG A 78 7.49 -9.60 0.78
N VAL A 79 6.27 -9.09 0.82
CA VAL A 79 5.26 -9.53 1.79
C VAL A 79 3.93 -9.76 1.11
N ASP A 80 3.20 -10.74 1.63
CA ASP A 80 1.83 -11.00 1.24
C ASP A 80 0.85 -10.16 2.07
N THR A 81 1.20 -9.58 3.22
CA THR A 81 0.28 -8.74 4.03
C THR A 81 -0.48 -7.72 3.17
N PRO A 82 -1.82 -7.63 3.26
CA PRO A 82 -2.61 -6.77 2.39
C PRO A 82 -2.22 -5.29 2.57
N LEU A 83 -1.95 -4.63 1.45
CA LEU A 83 -1.50 -3.25 1.37
C LEU A 83 -2.65 -2.33 0.97
N LEU A 84 -2.98 -1.38 1.84
CA LEU A 84 -3.80 -0.22 1.50
C LEU A 84 -2.89 0.85 0.89
N VAL A 85 -3.27 1.42 -0.24
CA VAL A 85 -2.46 2.40 -0.97
C VAL A 85 -3.22 3.72 -1.05
N ASP A 86 -2.54 4.79 -0.67
CA ASP A 86 -2.96 6.15 -0.97
C ASP A 86 -2.67 6.48 -2.42
N ILE A 87 -3.70 6.86 -3.16
CA ILE A 87 -3.62 7.18 -4.59
C ILE A 87 -3.95 8.65 -4.89
N ASP A 88 -3.90 9.50 -3.87
CA ASP A 88 -4.33 10.90 -3.94
C ASP A 88 -5.73 11.02 -4.57
N THR A 89 -5.80 11.62 -5.76
CA THR A 89 -7.00 11.83 -6.56
C THR A 89 -7.03 10.94 -7.82
N GLY A 90 -6.11 9.98 -7.95
CA GLY A 90 -5.96 9.12 -9.13
C GLY A 90 -5.24 9.79 -10.30
N TRP A 91 -4.37 10.77 -10.03
CA TRP A 91 -3.52 11.48 -11.00
C TRP A 91 -4.24 12.05 -12.23
N GLY A 92 -5.49 12.52 -12.05
CA GLY A 92 -6.23 13.22 -13.09
C GLY A 92 -7.73 12.96 -13.06
N GLY A 93 -8.35 12.96 -14.24
CA GLY A 93 -9.79 12.75 -14.40
C GLY A 93 -10.17 11.26 -14.44
N ALA A 94 -11.41 10.98 -14.85
CA ALA A 94 -11.98 9.63 -14.83
C ALA A 94 -11.11 8.56 -15.54
N PHE A 95 -10.46 8.89 -16.66
CA PHE A 95 -9.60 7.94 -17.36
C PHE A 95 -8.27 7.66 -16.64
N ASN A 96 -7.75 8.64 -15.87
CA ASN A 96 -6.56 8.45 -15.05
C ASN A 96 -6.88 7.60 -13.82
N ILE A 97 -8.03 7.86 -13.19
CA ILE A 97 -8.56 7.03 -12.11
C ILE A 97 -8.76 5.59 -12.59
N ALA A 98 -9.38 5.39 -13.75
CA ALA A 98 -9.58 4.06 -14.33
C ALA A 98 -8.27 3.33 -14.67
N ARG A 99 -7.20 4.05 -15.03
CA ARG A 99 -5.85 3.47 -15.21
C ARG A 99 -5.20 3.08 -13.87
N THR A 100 -5.55 3.78 -12.80
CA THR A 100 -5.00 3.57 -11.46
C THR A 100 -5.58 2.33 -10.77
N VAL A 101 -6.85 2.00 -11.06
CA VAL A 101 -7.60 0.83 -10.54
C VAL A 101 -7.29 -0.44 -11.35
#